data_AF-A0A0C3CE20-F1
#
_entry.id   AF-A0A0C3CE20-F1
#
_cell.length_a   1.000
_cell.length_b   1.000
_cell.length_c   1.000
_cell.angle_alpha   90.00
_cell.angle_beta   90.00
_cell.angle_gamma   90.00
#
_symmetry.space_group_name_H-M   'P 1'
#
loop_
_entity.id
_entity.type
_entity.pdbx_description
1 polymer ?
#
loop_
_entity_poly.entity_id
_entity_poly.type
_entity_poly.pdbx_seq_one_letter_code
_entity_poly.pdbx_strand_id
1 'polypeptide(L)'
;MPRRCSVCKIECEKALQCSKCHGTIYCSVACQKADWKQHKRSDCAKPASFHKLDREMKKYTRPNYPLGYAIEIQNEMWEERRRNPEEPTHCDSCMRRFRGIPITEDEYDFVMGVLEGDAGDLLKCREGEYDYIAAHLKEDAGDVFKRCAECDYMICEDCSKPENQGIAFFDRPRGTCRCHTANFGVSYCISGPSYLDGDGAKPYHGDRHPPIAGSGYDENAYESKERRCKTCGVIARCLKKEHLKDVMPGMK
;
A
#
# COMPACT_ATOMS: atom_id res chain seq x y z
N MET A 1 19.40 -27.95 5.41
CA MET A 1 20.53 -28.13 4.45
C MET A 1 21.81 -27.62 5.09
N PRO A 2 22.93 -28.36 5.00
CA PRO A 2 24.21 -27.92 5.55
C PRO A 2 24.70 -26.65 4.86
N ARG A 3 25.11 -25.66 5.65
CA ARG A 3 25.59 -24.36 5.16
C ARG A 3 27.10 -24.41 5.00
N ARG A 4 27.59 -24.36 3.75
CA ARG A 4 29.04 -24.41 3.44
C ARG A 4 29.62 -23.01 3.26
N CYS A 5 30.80 -22.77 3.81
CA CYS A 5 31.51 -21.50 3.63
C CYS A 5 31.91 -21.29 2.16
N SER A 6 31.74 -20.08 1.62
CA SER A 6 32.15 -19.76 0.24
C SER A 6 33.65 -19.91 -0.02
N VAL A 7 34.49 -19.73 1.01
CA VAL A 7 35.95 -19.78 0.92
C VAL A 7 36.50 -21.17 1.19
N CYS A 8 36.37 -21.68 2.42
CA CYS A 8 36.99 -22.95 2.82
C CYS A 8 36.15 -24.18 2.49
N LYS A 9 34.89 -24.00 2.04
CA LYS A 9 33.94 -25.07 1.69
C LYS A 9 33.57 -26.04 2.83
N ILE A 10 34.03 -25.78 4.05
CA ILE A 10 33.68 -26.54 5.26
C ILE A 10 32.24 -26.21 5.68
N GLU A 11 31.54 -27.22 6.21
CA GLU A 11 30.21 -27.07 6.80
C GLU A 11 30.29 -26.31 8.12
N CYS A 12 29.50 -25.24 8.24
CA CYS A 12 29.57 -24.32 9.36
C CYS A 12 28.41 -24.60 10.33
N GLU A 13 28.71 -24.91 11.59
CA GLU A 13 27.69 -24.95 12.64
C GLU A 13 27.11 -23.55 12.93
N LYS A 14 27.98 -22.53 12.93
CA LYS A 14 27.63 -21.12 13.13
C LYS A 14 28.00 -20.30 11.90
N ALA A 15 27.16 -20.39 10.88
CA ALA A 15 27.30 -19.65 9.63
C ALA A 15 27.10 -18.13 9.84
N LEU A 16 28.11 -17.33 9.47
CA LEU A 16 27.99 -15.89 9.29
C LEU A 16 27.48 -15.58 7.87
N GLN A 17 26.54 -14.65 7.74
CA GLN A 17 26.07 -14.18 6.44
C GLN A 17 26.62 -12.78 6.15
N CYS A 18 26.83 -12.46 4.88
CA CYS A 18 27.13 -11.10 4.48
C CYS A 18 25.99 -10.16 4.90
N SER A 19 26.29 -9.12 5.67
CA SER A 19 25.29 -8.18 6.19
C SER A 19 24.63 -7.30 5.11
N LYS A 20 25.17 -7.27 3.89
CA LYS A 20 24.59 -6.52 2.77
C LYS A 20 23.64 -7.36 1.92
N CYS A 21 24.11 -8.50 1.42
CA CYS A 21 23.33 -9.32 0.48
C CYS A 21 22.61 -10.49 1.16
N HIS A 22 23.00 -10.86 2.38
CA HIS A 22 22.53 -12.04 3.12
C HIS A 22 22.64 -13.40 2.39
N GLY A 23 23.13 -13.41 1.15
CA GLY A 23 23.20 -14.60 0.29
C GLY A 23 24.47 -15.42 0.45
N THR A 24 25.62 -14.79 0.73
CA THR A 24 26.90 -15.51 0.88
C THR A 24 27.17 -15.86 2.34
N ILE A 25 27.62 -17.11 2.57
CA ILE A 25 27.85 -17.69 3.90
C ILE A 25 29.34 -17.90 4.15
N TYR A 26 29.77 -17.58 5.37
CA TYR A 26 31.14 -17.69 5.85
C TYR A 26 31.18 -18.45 7.19
N CYS A 27 32.23 -19.24 7.44
CA CYS A 27 32.44 -19.84 8.75
C CYS A 27 32.95 -18.82 9.78
N SER A 28 33.59 -17.74 9.33
CA SER A 28 34.27 -16.76 10.17
C SER A 28 34.45 -15.42 9.45
N VAL A 29 34.73 -14.37 10.22
CA VAL A 29 35.10 -13.05 9.71
C VAL A 29 36.38 -13.10 8.86
N ALA A 30 37.30 -14.02 9.17
CA ALA A 30 38.51 -14.22 8.38
C ALA A 30 38.20 -14.67 6.95
N CYS A 31 37.31 -15.66 6.79
CA CYS A 31 36.84 -16.08 5.47
C CYS A 31 36.07 -14.97 4.75
N GLN A 32 35.24 -14.21 5.45
CA GLN A 32 34.55 -13.06 4.85
C GLN A 32 35.53 -12.01 4.31
N LYS A 33 36.59 -11.68 5.06
CA LYS A 33 37.63 -10.72 4.64
C LYS A 33 38.45 -11.25 3.46
N ALA A 34 38.78 -12.54 3.45
CA ALA A 34 39.52 -13.17 2.36
C ALA A 34 38.72 -13.11 1.04
N ASP A 35 37.42 -13.40 1.09
CA ASP A 35 36.53 -13.37 -0.07
C ASP A 35 36.16 -11.96 -0.54
N TRP A 36 36.31 -10.95 0.34
CA TRP A 36 35.73 -9.62 0.13
C TRP A 36 36.10 -8.98 -1.21
N LYS A 37 37.33 -9.15 -1.69
CA LYS A 37 37.78 -8.57 -2.97
C LYS A 37 37.00 -9.12 -4.17
N GLN A 38 36.67 -10.42 -4.14
CA GLN A 38 35.91 -11.10 -5.19
C GLN A 38 34.40 -10.90 -4.97
N HIS A 39 33.92 -11.25 -3.78
CA HIS A 39 32.51 -11.15 -3.38
C HIS A 39 31.90 -9.76 -3.65
N LYS A 40 32.62 -8.68 -3.33
CA LYS A 40 32.09 -7.31 -3.54
C LYS A 40 31.84 -6.94 -5.01
N ARG A 41 32.50 -7.64 -5.94
CA ARG A 41 32.40 -7.40 -7.39
C ARG A 41 31.34 -8.29 -8.04
N SER A 42 31.17 -9.52 -7.56
CA SER A 42 30.27 -10.53 -8.14
C SER A 42 28.90 -10.58 -7.44
N ASP A 43 28.89 -10.82 -6.12
CA ASP A 43 27.70 -11.38 -5.43
C ASP A 43 27.15 -10.47 -4.31
N CYS A 44 27.94 -9.51 -3.82
CA CYS A 44 27.53 -8.60 -2.75
C CYS A 44 26.69 -7.43 -3.26
N ALA A 45 26.93 -6.98 -4.49
CA ALA A 45 26.11 -5.96 -5.11
C ALA A 45 24.73 -6.56 -5.34
N LYS A 46 23.66 -5.82 -5.01
CA LYS A 46 22.29 -6.14 -5.45
C LYS A 46 22.38 -6.62 -6.90
N PRO A 47 21.65 -7.69 -7.30
CA PRO A 47 21.77 -8.25 -8.64
C PRO A 47 21.82 -7.09 -9.63
N ALA A 48 22.76 -7.09 -10.58
CA ALA A 48 23.01 -5.91 -11.41
C ALA A 48 21.72 -5.33 -12.02
N SER A 49 20.70 -6.18 -12.25
CA SER A 49 19.33 -5.84 -12.59
C SER A 49 18.64 -4.88 -11.61
N PHE A 50 18.67 -5.13 -10.29
CA PHE A 50 18.06 -4.26 -9.28
C PHE A 50 18.78 -2.92 -9.15
N HIS A 51 20.11 -2.89 -9.27
CA HIS A 51 20.83 -1.63 -9.27
C HIS A 51 20.53 -0.80 -10.53
N LYS A 52 20.35 -1.45 -11.69
CA LYS A 52 19.90 -0.79 -12.92
C LYS A 52 18.47 -0.24 -12.76
N LEU A 53 17.53 -1.05 -12.25
CA LEU A 53 16.15 -0.61 -12.01
C LEU A 53 16.07 0.54 -11.01
N ASP A 54 16.79 0.47 -9.89
CA ASP A 54 16.83 1.56 -8.90
C ASP A 54 17.39 2.85 -9.51
N ARG A 55 18.43 2.75 -10.35
CA ARG A 55 19.00 3.89 -11.08
C ARG A 55 17.99 4.50 -12.08
N GLU A 56 17.28 3.67 -12.83
CA GLU A 56 16.25 4.13 -13.77
C GLU A 56 15.05 4.75 -13.01
N MET A 57 14.55 4.12 -11.95
CA MET A 57 13.46 4.67 -11.13
C MET A 57 13.83 6.02 -10.50
N LYS A 58 15.06 6.16 -10.00
CA LYS A 58 15.60 7.43 -9.50
C LYS A 58 15.77 8.50 -10.59
N LYS A 59 15.87 8.11 -11.86
CA LYS A 59 15.91 9.05 -12.98
C LYS A 59 14.53 9.66 -13.20
N TYR A 60 13.47 8.84 -13.19
CA TYR A 60 12.09 9.29 -13.43
C TYR A 60 11.44 10.02 -12.25
N THR A 61 11.94 9.83 -11.03
CA THR A 61 11.42 10.48 -9.81
C THR A 61 12.12 11.80 -9.46
N ARG A 62 13.01 12.32 -10.32
CA ARG A 62 13.67 13.63 -10.10
C ARG A 62 12.69 14.79 -10.32
N PRO A 63 12.91 15.95 -9.67
CA PRO A 63 12.06 17.16 -9.77
C PRO A 63 11.71 17.62 -11.19
N ASN A 64 12.56 17.30 -12.18
CA ASN A 64 12.37 17.73 -13.57
C ASN A 64 11.76 16.65 -14.48
N TYR A 65 11.22 15.56 -13.91
CA TYR A 65 10.53 14.52 -14.66
C TYR A 65 9.04 14.50 -14.31
N PRO A 66 8.15 14.08 -15.24
CA PRO A 66 6.70 14.09 -15.00
C PRO A 66 6.26 13.36 -13.73
N LEU A 67 6.93 12.25 -13.40
CA LEU A 67 6.64 11.50 -12.18
C LEU A 67 7.15 12.23 -10.92
N GLY A 68 8.29 12.91 -10.96
CA GLY A 68 8.77 13.76 -9.86
C GLY A 68 7.84 14.95 -9.61
N TYR A 69 7.44 15.64 -10.67
CA TYR A 69 6.49 16.76 -10.59
C TYR A 69 5.14 16.35 -9.99
N ALA A 70 4.62 15.17 -10.38
CA ALA A 70 3.40 14.64 -9.79
C ALA A 70 3.54 14.32 -8.28
N ILE A 71 4.72 13.88 -7.83
CA ILE A 71 4.99 13.65 -6.40
C ILE A 71 5.08 14.98 -5.64
N GLU A 72 5.70 16.00 -6.24
CA GLU A 72 5.81 17.34 -5.66
C GLU A 72 4.43 17.99 -5.50
N ILE A 73 3.60 18.01 -6.56
CA ILE A 73 2.22 18.49 -6.47
C ILE A 73 1.45 17.76 -5.38
N GLN A 74 1.57 16.43 -5.33
CA GLN A 74 0.88 15.65 -4.30
C GLN A 74 1.32 16.10 -2.90
N ASN A 75 2.62 16.26 -2.65
CA ASN A 75 3.13 16.72 -1.35
C ASN A 75 2.66 18.14 -1.00
N GLU A 76 2.67 19.06 -1.96
CA GLU A 76 2.19 20.44 -1.78
C GLU A 76 0.70 20.48 -1.44
N MET A 77 -0.14 19.69 -2.13
CA MET A 77 -1.56 19.57 -1.81
C MET A 77 -1.80 19.03 -0.38
N TRP A 78 -0.94 18.10 0.08
CA TRP A 78 -0.98 17.58 1.45
C TRP A 78 -0.50 18.59 2.49
N GLU A 79 0.47 19.43 2.15
CA GLU A 79 0.90 20.54 3.02
C GLU A 79 -0.17 21.62 3.10
N GLU A 80 -0.79 21.97 1.99
CA GLU A 80 -1.80 23.01 1.94
C GLU A 80 -3.03 22.62 2.78
N ARG A 81 -3.48 21.37 2.70
CA ARG A 81 -4.55 20.88 3.59
C ARG A 81 -4.18 20.87 5.06
N ARG A 82 -2.90 20.62 5.39
CA ARG A 82 -2.43 20.74 6.77
C ARG A 82 -2.45 22.20 7.25
N ARG A 83 -2.26 23.17 6.36
CA ARG A 83 -2.35 24.61 6.68
C ARG A 83 -3.80 25.10 6.71
N ASN A 84 -4.63 24.60 5.80
CA ASN A 84 -6.02 24.97 5.62
C ASN A 84 -6.91 23.71 5.59
N PRO A 85 -7.40 23.24 6.74
CA PRO A 85 -8.24 22.05 6.83
C PRO A 85 -9.66 22.36 6.36
N GLU A 86 -9.84 22.47 5.05
CA GLU A 86 -11.17 22.50 4.43
C GLU A 86 -11.74 21.08 4.31
N GLU A 87 -13.06 20.96 4.27
CA GLU A 87 -13.68 19.67 4.00
C GLU A 87 -13.30 19.19 2.60
N PRO A 88 -12.67 18.01 2.47
CA PRO A 88 -12.18 17.61 1.15
C PRO A 88 -13.35 17.27 0.25
N THR A 89 -13.39 17.90 -0.92
CA THR A 89 -14.46 17.71 -1.91
C THR A 89 -14.19 16.58 -2.90
N HIS A 90 -12.94 16.10 -2.95
CA HIS A 90 -12.45 15.11 -3.90
C HIS A 90 -11.60 14.01 -3.23
N CYS A 91 -11.65 12.81 -3.81
CA CYS A 91 -10.87 11.64 -3.39
C CYS A 91 -9.38 11.83 -3.67
N ASP A 92 -8.54 11.62 -2.65
CA ASP A 92 -7.08 11.78 -2.76
C ASP A 92 -6.40 10.79 -3.71
N SER A 93 -7.10 9.69 -4.02
CA SER A 93 -6.59 8.69 -4.95
C SER A 93 -6.88 9.06 -6.40
N CYS A 94 -8.18 9.10 -6.72
CA CYS A 94 -8.64 9.19 -8.09
C CYS A 94 -9.03 10.60 -8.50
N MET A 95 -8.90 11.58 -7.58
CA MET A 95 -9.32 12.97 -7.73
C MET A 95 -10.79 13.13 -8.16
N ARG A 96 -11.63 12.10 -7.96
CA ARG A 96 -13.07 12.18 -8.23
C ARG A 96 -13.78 12.85 -7.07
N ARG A 97 -14.74 13.71 -7.38
CA ARG A 97 -15.63 14.35 -6.39
C ARG A 97 -16.32 13.28 -5.56
N PHE A 98 -16.46 13.52 -4.26
CA PHE A 98 -17.26 12.63 -3.43
C PHE A 98 -18.76 12.81 -3.73
N ARG A 99 -19.55 11.73 -3.65
CA ARG A 99 -21.01 11.82 -3.79
C ARG A 99 -21.61 12.66 -2.66
N GLY A 100 -22.68 13.39 -2.96
CA GLY A 100 -23.40 14.22 -1.99
C GLY A 100 -22.79 15.58 -1.70
N ILE A 101 -21.57 15.88 -2.18
CA ILE A 101 -20.99 17.21 -2.04
C ILE A 101 -21.59 18.12 -3.12
N PRO A 102 -22.41 19.12 -2.75
CA PRO A 102 -23.05 20.01 -3.72
C PRO A 102 -21.99 20.73 -4.56
N ILE A 103 -22.28 20.91 -5.85
CA ILE A 103 -21.48 21.75 -6.73
C ILE A 103 -21.64 23.19 -6.25
N THR A 104 -20.52 23.87 -6.00
CA THR A 104 -20.56 25.30 -5.63
C THR A 104 -21.00 26.13 -6.83
N GLU A 105 -21.62 27.30 -6.62
CA GLU A 105 -22.03 28.17 -7.72
C GLU A 105 -20.84 28.53 -8.63
N ASP A 106 -19.66 28.77 -8.05
CA ASP A 106 -18.42 29.04 -8.80
C ASP A 106 -17.97 27.85 -9.68
N GLU A 107 -18.09 26.61 -9.17
CA GLU A 107 -17.81 25.41 -9.96
C GLU A 107 -18.85 25.18 -11.06
N TYR A 108 -20.11 25.51 -10.78
CA TYR A 108 -21.20 25.42 -11.75
C TYR A 108 -20.96 26.38 -12.90
N ASP A 109 -20.62 27.63 -12.63
CA ASP A 109 -20.28 28.63 -13.64
C ASP A 109 -19.05 28.24 -14.47
N PHE A 110 -18.04 27.62 -13.84
CA PHE A 110 -16.89 27.09 -14.58
C PHE A 110 -17.29 25.93 -15.52
N VAL A 111 -18.07 24.97 -15.03
CA VAL A 111 -18.52 23.82 -15.83
C VAL A 111 -19.46 24.28 -16.96
N MET A 112 -20.38 25.19 -16.68
CA MET A 112 -21.30 25.75 -17.66
C MET A 112 -20.58 26.65 -18.67
N GLY A 113 -19.60 27.45 -18.24
CA GLY A 113 -18.79 28.27 -19.13
C GLY A 113 -17.93 27.45 -20.11
N VAL A 114 -17.44 26.27 -19.70
CA VAL A 114 -16.74 25.33 -20.61
C VAL A 114 -17.70 24.72 -21.64
N LEU A 115 -18.95 24.46 -21.27
CA LEU A 115 -19.98 23.94 -22.17
C LEU A 115 -20.45 24.99 -23.19
N GLU A 116 -20.51 26.25 -22.80
CA GLU A 116 -20.93 27.36 -23.66
C GLU A 116 -19.81 27.86 -24.58
N GLY A 117 -18.54 27.53 -24.29
CA GLY A 117 -17.37 28.11 -24.93
C GLY A 117 -16.97 27.62 -26.32
N ASP A 118 -17.40 26.43 -26.78
CA ASP A 118 -17.10 25.94 -28.15
C ASP A 118 -17.95 24.73 -28.60
N ALA A 119 -19.02 24.38 -27.88
CA ALA A 119 -19.86 23.21 -28.19
C ALA A 119 -21.26 23.63 -28.67
N GLY A 120 -21.32 24.38 -29.76
CA GLY A 120 -22.58 24.74 -30.43
C GLY A 120 -23.39 23.57 -31.01
N ASP A 121 -23.06 22.30 -30.74
CA ASP A 121 -23.75 21.17 -31.39
C ASP A 121 -23.86 19.85 -30.60
N LEU A 122 -23.48 19.80 -29.31
CA LEU A 122 -23.43 18.53 -28.57
C LEU A 122 -23.92 18.65 -27.12
N LEU A 123 -25.21 18.93 -26.94
CA LEU A 123 -26.13 18.19 -26.06
C LEU A 123 -27.44 18.97 -25.90
N LYS A 124 -28.50 18.52 -26.58
CA LYS A 124 -29.87 18.80 -26.10
C LYS A 124 -30.12 17.87 -24.92
N CYS A 125 -29.76 18.29 -23.71
CA CYS A 125 -30.24 17.63 -22.49
C CYS A 125 -31.76 17.67 -22.52
N ARG A 126 -32.40 16.50 -22.42
CA ARG A 126 -33.84 16.34 -22.49
C ARG A 126 -34.44 16.89 -21.19
N GLU A 127 -35.50 17.70 -21.29
CA GLU A 127 -36.27 18.17 -20.13
C GLU A 127 -36.64 16.94 -19.25
N GLY A 128 -36.12 16.91 -18.02
CA GLY A 128 -36.36 15.83 -17.04
C GLY A 128 -35.10 15.15 -16.45
N GLU A 129 -33.90 15.37 -17.00
CA GLU A 129 -32.67 14.75 -16.46
C GLU A 129 -32.11 15.49 -15.22
N TYR A 130 -32.47 16.77 -15.06
CA TYR A 130 -32.10 17.59 -13.89
C TYR A 130 -32.80 17.15 -12.59
N ASP A 131 -34.06 16.70 -12.68
CA ASP A 131 -34.82 16.22 -11.53
C ASP A 131 -34.25 14.91 -10.96
N TYR A 132 -33.63 14.09 -11.81
CA TYR A 132 -32.99 12.83 -11.41
C TYR A 132 -31.75 13.07 -10.53
N ILE A 133 -30.91 14.06 -10.89
CA ILE A 133 -29.71 14.43 -10.12
C ILE A 133 -30.11 15.09 -8.79
N ALA A 134 -31.12 15.97 -8.80
CA ALA A 134 -31.59 16.65 -7.59
C ALA A 134 -32.28 15.70 -6.59
N ALA A 135 -32.98 14.66 -7.07
CA ALA A 135 -33.62 13.65 -6.22
C ALA A 135 -32.61 12.70 -5.57
N HIS A 136 -31.54 12.31 -6.27
CA HIS A 136 -30.50 11.40 -5.74
C HIS A 136 -29.57 12.05 -4.70
N LEU A 137 -29.62 13.38 -4.53
CA LEU A 137 -28.83 14.10 -3.52
C LEU A 137 -29.44 14.10 -2.11
N LYS A 138 -30.69 13.64 -1.93
CA LYS A 138 -31.44 13.81 -0.67
C LYS A 138 -31.50 12.59 0.25
N GLU A 139 -31.07 11.40 -0.17
CA GLU A 139 -31.32 10.16 0.61
C GLU A 139 -30.11 9.65 1.44
N ASP A 140 -28.91 10.21 1.30
CA ASP A 140 -27.68 9.67 1.94
C ASP A 140 -27.13 10.52 3.09
N ALA A 141 -27.99 10.96 4.03
CA ALA A 141 -27.59 11.74 5.21
C ALA A 141 -26.99 10.90 6.36
N GLY A 142 -26.24 9.85 6.05
CA GLY A 142 -25.46 9.04 6.99
C GLY A 142 -24.03 8.92 6.47
N ASP A 143 -23.05 9.41 7.25
CA ASP A 143 -21.65 9.65 6.86
C ASP A 143 -21.12 8.70 5.76
N VAL A 144 -21.26 9.16 4.51
CA VAL A 144 -20.92 8.42 3.28
C VAL A 144 -19.40 8.26 3.14
N PHE A 145 -18.63 8.91 4.01
CA PHE A 145 -17.19 8.93 3.97
C PHE A 145 -16.60 7.98 5.02
N LYS A 146 -15.80 7.01 4.58
CA LYS A 146 -14.89 6.30 5.49
C LYS A 146 -13.67 7.17 5.72
N ARG A 147 -13.79 8.15 6.62
CA ARG A 147 -12.66 8.93 7.14
C ARG A 147 -11.82 8.05 8.07
N CYS A 148 -10.51 8.00 7.85
CA CYS A 148 -9.60 7.45 8.86
C CYS A 148 -9.42 8.46 10.00
N ALA A 149 -9.86 8.13 11.21
CA ALA A 149 -9.74 9.02 12.38
C ALA A 149 -8.29 9.34 12.81
N GLU A 150 -7.29 8.66 12.26
CA GLU A 150 -5.88 8.86 12.64
C GLU A 150 -5.06 9.61 11.58
N CYS A 151 -5.51 9.64 10.33
CA CYS A 151 -4.77 10.28 9.24
C CYS A 151 -5.66 11.08 8.28
N ASP A 152 -6.94 11.25 8.63
CA ASP A 152 -8.01 11.93 7.88
C ASP A 152 -8.18 11.53 6.41
N TYR A 153 -7.66 10.36 6.05
CA TYR A 153 -7.72 9.89 4.68
C TYR A 153 -9.14 9.49 4.30
N MET A 154 -9.63 9.99 3.15
CA MET A 154 -10.99 9.78 2.68
C MET A 154 -10.99 9.02 1.35
N ILE A 155 -11.84 7.99 1.23
CA ILE A 155 -12.06 7.26 -0.02
C ILE A 155 -13.43 7.56 -0.58
N CYS A 156 -13.54 7.69 -1.90
CA CYS A 156 -14.85 7.75 -2.54
C CYS A 156 -15.48 6.35 -2.60
N GLU A 157 -16.80 6.34 -2.79
CA GLU A 157 -17.60 5.12 -2.92
C GLU A 157 -17.06 4.19 -4.00
N ASP A 158 -16.64 4.72 -5.15
CA ASP A 158 -16.06 3.93 -6.23
C ASP A 158 -14.76 3.22 -5.79
N CYS A 159 -13.87 3.92 -5.08
CA CYS A 159 -12.65 3.33 -4.53
C CYS A 159 -12.95 2.35 -3.38
N SER A 160 -14.15 2.39 -2.79
CA SER A 160 -14.59 1.46 -1.75
C SER A 160 -15.14 0.13 -2.28
N LYS A 161 -15.41 0.01 -3.58
CA LYS A 161 -15.98 -1.19 -4.20
C LYS A 161 -14.96 -2.35 -4.22
N PRO A 162 -15.35 -3.58 -3.84
CA PRO A 162 -14.45 -4.74 -3.80
C PRO A 162 -13.80 -5.09 -5.14
N GLU A 163 -14.49 -4.89 -6.27
CA GLU A 163 -13.94 -5.08 -7.62
C GLU A 163 -12.74 -4.15 -7.92
N ASN A 164 -12.68 -3.00 -7.25
CA ASN A 164 -11.57 -2.06 -7.33
C ASN A 164 -10.49 -2.37 -6.26
N GLN A 165 -10.74 -3.34 -5.37
CA GLN A 165 -9.84 -3.84 -4.33
C GLN A 165 -9.25 -5.19 -4.73
N GLY A 166 -8.03 -5.19 -5.30
CA GLY A 166 -7.36 -6.44 -5.71
C GLY A 166 -6.53 -6.32 -6.99
N ILE A 167 -6.71 -5.23 -7.73
CA ILE A 167 -5.86 -4.85 -8.87
C ILE A 167 -4.41 -4.68 -8.38
N ALA A 168 -3.42 -5.12 -9.18
CA ALA A 168 -2.02 -5.04 -8.84
C ALA A 168 -1.59 -3.56 -8.63
N PHE A 169 -0.63 -3.32 -7.73
CA PHE A 169 -0.23 -1.98 -7.27
C PHE A 169 0.08 -0.97 -8.40
N PHE A 170 0.58 -1.45 -9.55
CA PHE A 170 0.93 -0.61 -10.71
C PHE A 170 -0.26 -0.29 -11.62
N ASP A 171 -1.33 -1.06 -11.52
CA ASP A 171 -2.56 -0.91 -12.31
C ASP A 171 -3.67 -0.18 -11.52
N ARG A 172 -3.36 0.24 -10.27
CA ARG A 172 -4.26 1.07 -9.47
C ARG A 172 -4.09 2.55 -9.83
N PRO A 173 -5.17 3.36 -9.79
CA PRO A 173 -5.04 4.80 -9.68
C PRO A 173 -4.15 5.15 -8.47
N ARG A 174 -3.31 6.19 -8.61
CA ARG A 174 -2.33 6.57 -7.57
C ARG A 174 -3.03 6.91 -6.25
N GLY A 175 -2.34 6.68 -5.14
CA GLY A 175 -2.81 7.05 -3.80
C GLY A 175 -3.84 6.10 -3.20
N THR A 176 -3.45 4.89 -2.80
CA THR A 176 -4.24 4.09 -1.84
C THR A 176 -3.57 4.24 -0.48
N CYS A 177 -4.24 4.84 0.52
CA CYS A 177 -3.65 5.01 1.87
C CYS A 177 -3.26 3.65 2.45
N ARG A 178 -2.01 3.58 2.92
CA ARG A 178 -1.42 2.45 3.68
C ARG A 178 -1.19 2.86 5.14
N CYS A 179 -2.14 3.61 5.67
CA CYS A 179 -2.05 4.10 7.04
C CYS A 179 -2.27 2.89 7.94
N HIS A 180 -1.40 2.66 8.94
CA HIS A 180 -1.35 1.39 9.69
C HIS A 180 -2.63 1.02 10.44
N THR A 181 -3.59 1.95 10.48
CA THR A 181 -4.80 1.94 11.32
C THR A 181 -6.09 2.06 10.55
N ALA A 182 -6.05 2.43 9.26
CA ALA A 182 -7.22 2.42 8.38
C ALA A 182 -7.33 1.06 7.66
N ASN A 183 -7.83 0.04 8.36
CA ASN A 183 -8.21 -1.21 7.70
C ASN A 183 -9.59 -1.02 7.07
N PHE A 184 -9.64 -0.94 5.73
CA PHE A 184 -10.86 -0.81 4.93
C PHE A 184 -11.79 -2.03 5.05
N GLY A 185 -12.41 -2.23 6.21
CA GLY A 185 -13.41 -3.27 6.47
C GLY A 185 -12.86 -4.71 6.52
N VAL A 186 -11.64 -4.96 6.05
CA VAL A 186 -10.95 -6.24 6.19
C VAL A 186 -9.73 -6.02 7.06
N SER A 187 -9.79 -6.49 8.30
CA SER A 187 -8.66 -6.36 9.21
C SER A 187 -7.47 -7.20 8.74
N TYR A 188 -6.27 -6.64 8.60
CA TYR A 188 -5.04 -7.38 8.19
C TYR A 188 -4.77 -8.66 9.00
N CYS A 189 -5.33 -8.75 10.20
CA CYS A 189 -5.27 -9.94 11.02
C CYS A 189 -6.02 -11.15 10.44
N ILE A 190 -6.97 -10.98 9.53
CA ILE A 190 -7.73 -12.08 8.88
C ILE A 190 -7.26 -12.42 7.46
N SER A 191 -6.64 -11.48 6.75
CA SER A 191 -6.11 -11.71 5.40
C SER A 191 -4.71 -12.34 5.44
N GLY A 192 -4.33 -13.00 4.34
CA GLY A 192 -2.95 -13.43 4.10
C GLY A 192 -2.03 -12.21 4.03
N PRO A 193 -0.84 -12.22 4.65
CA PRO A 193 0.06 -11.08 4.57
C PRO A 193 0.58 -10.97 3.14
N SER A 194 0.37 -9.81 2.51
CA SER A 194 1.13 -9.42 1.34
C SER A 194 2.46 -8.81 1.80
N TYR A 195 3.53 -9.05 1.04
CA TYR A 195 4.80 -8.33 1.23
C TYR A 195 4.59 -6.80 1.19
N LEU A 196 3.55 -6.36 0.47
CA LEU A 196 3.17 -4.97 0.35
C LEU A 196 2.38 -4.43 1.56
N ASP A 197 2.00 -5.25 2.53
CA ASP A 197 1.24 -4.79 3.71
C ASP A 197 2.14 -4.22 4.82
N GLY A 198 3.46 -4.26 4.63
CA GLY A 198 4.42 -3.50 5.43
C GLY A 198 4.75 -2.12 4.84
N ASP A 199 5.73 -1.43 5.42
CA ASP A 199 6.35 -0.19 4.91
C ASP A 199 7.12 -0.38 3.58
N GLY A 200 6.91 -1.51 2.88
CA GLY A 200 7.62 -1.94 1.68
C GLY A 200 9.06 -2.43 1.93
N ALA A 201 9.60 -2.21 3.13
CA ALA A 201 10.95 -2.60 3.52
C ALA A 201 10.99 -3.71 4.58
N LYS A 202 9.91 -3.88 5.37
CA LYS A 202 9.83 -4.82 6.48
C LYS A 202 8.55 -5.67 6.39
N PRO A 203 8.63 -6.96 6.75
CA PRO A 203 7.45 -7.80 6.89
C PRO A 203 6.47 -7.21 7.92
N TYR A 204 5.18 -7.41 7.67
CA TYR A 204 4.16 -7.07 8.64
C TYR A 204 4.34 -7.91 9.93
N HIS A 205 4.39 -7.23 11.09
CA HIS A 205 4.61 -7.84 12.40
C HIS A 205 3.40 -7.73 13.34
N GLY A 206 2.27 -7.24 12.84
CA GLY A 206 1.04 -7.15 13.62
C GLY A 206 0.44 -8.53 13.89
N ASP A 207 -0.52 -8.55 14.82
CA ASP A 207 -1.21 -9.79 15.18
C ASP A 207 -2.06 -10.29 14.01
N ARG A 208 -2.19 -11.63 13.93
CA ARG A 208 -3.06 -12.31 12.96
C ARG A 208 -3.91 -13.35 13.66
N HIS A 209 -5.15 -13.51 13.23
CA HIS A 209 -6.09 -14.51 13.74
C HIS A 209 -7.08 -14.91 12.63
N PRO A 210 -6.60 -15.47 11.50
CA PRO A 210 -7.50 -16.00 10.49
C PRO A 210 -8.35 -17.13 11.11
N PRO A 211 -9.56 -17.41 10.57
CA PRO A 211 -10.36 -18.54 11.01
C PRO A 211 -9.56 -19.84 10.91
N ILE A 212 -9.52 -20.63 11.99
CA ILE A 212 -8.77 -21.91 12.02
C ILE A 212 -9.21 -22.78 10.84
N ALA A 213 -10.52 -22.88 10.62
CA ALA A 213 -11.11 -23.48 9.44
C ALA A 213 -10.79 -22.66 8.17
N GLY A 214 -9.97 -23.21 7.28
CA GLY A 214 -9.64 -22.62 5.98
C GLY A 214 -8.36 -21.79 5.94
N SER A 215 -7.72 -21.52 7.08
CA SER A 215 -6.44 -20.77 7.11
C SER A 215 -5.22 -21.58 6.65
N GLY A 216 -5.31 -22.91 6.64
CA GLY A 216 -4.18 -23.80 6.36
C GLY A 216 -3.14 -23.91 7.48
N TYR A 217 -3.38 -23.28 8.64
CA TYR A 217 -2.54 -23.40 9.83
C TYR A 217 -3.13 -24.44 10.81
N ASP A 218 -2.27 -25.26 11.40
CA ASP A 218 -2.65 -26.19 12.47
C ASP A 218 -3.07 -25.44 13.75
N GLU A 219 -3.88 -26.07 14.62
CA GLU A 219 -4.29 -25.46 15.91
C GLU A 219 -3.11 -25.06 16.80
N ASN A 220 -1.99 -25.75 16.66
CA ASN A 220 -0.75 -25.47 17.38
C ASN A 220 -0.05 -24.19 16.92
N ALA A 221 -0.41 -23.66 15.74
CA ALA A 221 0.14 -22.41 15.23
C ALA A 221 -0.45 -21.18 15.95
N TYR A 222 -1.56 -21.36 16.66
CA TYR A 222 -2.22 -20.32 17.42
C TYR A 222 -1.77 -20.33 18.88
N GLU A 223 -1.82 -19.18 19.53
CA GLU A 223 -1.64 -19.05 20.97
C GLU A 223 -2.66 -19.93 21.72
N SER A 224 -2.25 -20.45 22.87
CA SER A 224 -3.07 -21.35 23.69
C SER A 224 -4.21 -20.62 24.40
N LYS A 225 -4.08 -19.31 24.61
CA LYS A 225 -5.09 -18.45 25.22
C LYS A 225 -5.52 -17.37 24.25
N GLU A 226 -6.81 -17.05 24.28
CA GLU A 226 -7.33 -15.88 23.58
C GLU A 226 -6.79 -14.60 24.22
N ARG A 227 -6.51 -13.61 23.38
CA ARG A 227 -6.13 -12.28 23.84
C ARG A 227 -6.67 -11.23 22.89
N ARG A 228 -6.69 -9.99 23.36
CA ARG A 228 -7.00 -8.83 22.52
C ARG A 228 -5.94 -8.71 21.42
N CYS A 229 -6.38 -8.80 20.16
CA CYS A 229 -5.56 -8.54 18.98
C CYS A 229 -5.07 -7.09 19.03
N LYS A 230 -3.76 -6.87 18.92
CA LYS A 230 -3.16 -5.53 18.95
C LYS A 230 -3.45 -4.74 17.68
N THR A 231 -3.84 -5.41 16.59
CA THR A 231 -4.16 -4.77 15.31
C THR A 231 -5.61 -4.31 15.25
N CYS A 232 -6.58 -5.16 15.61
CA CYS A 232 -8.00 -4.84 15.45
C CYS A 232 -8.80 -4.79 16.77
N GLY A 233 -8.21 -5.14 17.91
CA GLY A 233 -8.87 -5.10 19.21
C GLY A 233 -9.83 -6.26 19.51
N VAL A 234 -10.09 -7.16 18.55
CA VAL A 234 -10.95 -8.35 18.77
C VAL A 234 -10.25 -9.34 19.70
N ILE A 235 -11.01 -9.95 20.63
CA ILE A 235 -10.51 -11.07 21.44
C ILE A 235 -10.53 -12.33 20.56
N ALA A 236 -9.35 -12.85 20.24
CA ALA A 236 -9.20 -14.02 19.39
C ALA A 236 -7.93 -14.80 19.76
N ARG A 237 -7.85 -16.07 19.34
CA ARG A 237 -6.59 -16.83 19.36
C ARG A 237 -5.72 -16.29 18.24
N CYS A 238 -4.66 -15.57 18.59
CA CYS A 238 -3.72 -15.02 17.62
C CYS A 238 -2.69 -16.08 17.19
N LEU A 239 -2.21 -16.00 15.95
CA LEU A 239 -1.06 -16.76 15.45
C LEU A 239 0.18 -16.44 16.28
N LYS A 240 0.94 -17.47 16.66
CA LYS A 240 2.23 -17.30 17.32
C LYS A 240 3.20 -16.59 16.39
N LYS A 241 4.13 -15.82 16.99
CA LYS A 241 5.12 -15.01 16.25
C LYS A 241 5.99 -15.83 15.29
N GLU A 242 6.23 -17.09 15.59
CA GLU A 242 6.97 -18.01 14.70
C GLU A 242 6.28 -18.23 13.35
N HIS A 243 4.95 -18.26 13.32
CA HIS A 243 4.15 -18.49 12.11
C HIS A 243 3.81 -17.21 11.33
N LEU A 244 4.16 -16.04 11.87
CA LEU A 244 3.99 -14.76 11.15
C LEU A 244 5.01 -14.57 10.02
N LYS A 245 6.08 -15.38 9.97
CA LYS A 245 7.17 -15.26 8.98
C LYS A 245 6.92 -16.03 7.68
N ASP A 246 5.89 -16.87 7.63
CA ASP A 246 5.84 -17.99 6.69
C ASP A 246 5.15 -17.71 5.35
N VAL A 247 4.69 -16.49 5.07
CA VAL A 247 4.00 -16.19 3.79
C VAL A 247 4.89 -15.38 2.85
N MET A 248 5.97 -16.02 2.39
CA MET A 248 6.57 -15.71 1.09
C MET A 248 6.27 -16.91 0.18
N PRO A 249 5.15 -16.91 -0.57
CA PRO A 249 4.85 -17.99 -1.50
C PRO A 249 5.96 -18.06 -2.56
N GLY A 250 6.74 -19.14 -2.57
CA GLY A 250 7.74 -19.38 -3.62
C GLY A 250 9.20 -19.06 -3.30
N MET A 251 9.56 -18.74 -2.05
CA MET A 251 10.97 -18.78 -1.61
C MET A 251 11.20 -19.99 -0.69
N LYS A 252 11.37 -21.17 -1.29
CA LYS A 252 12.11 -22.28 -0.68
C LYS A 252 13.49 -22.37 -1.32
#